data_AF-A0A1G6L4R7-F1
#
_entry.id   AF-A0A1G6L4R7-F1
#
_cell.length_a   1.000
_cell.length_b   1.000
_cell.length_c   1.000
_cell.angle_alpha   90.00
_cell.angle_beta   90.00
_cell.angle_gamma   90.00
#
_symmetry.space_group_name_H-M   'P 1'
#
loop_
_entity.id
_entity.type
_entity.pdbx_description
1 polymer ?
#
loop_
_entity_poly.entity_id
_entity_poly.type
_entity_poly.pdbx_seq_one_letter_code
_entity_poly.pdbx_strand_id
1 'polypeptide(L)'
;MLYNVDTERINRQLHYLGQCLSVVDESRGMLDKGEPLACFAAARALHIGVECVIDVGSTMIDGFIMRDPGGYSDIIDILEDEQVIPTEEVDRLKKLIRFRDRLMRHYVEVTPEDLRNEAEDVDVFRSFTSWVQEYLRRELGPEAIPDGEGRA
;
A
#
# COMPACT_ATOMS: atom_id res chain seq x y z
N MET A 1 14.27 24.40 -1.74
CA MET A 1 13.49 23.53 -0.84
C MET A 1 14.47 22.67 -0.06
N LEU A 2 14.21 22.41 1.22
CA LEU A 2 15.06 21.55 2.05
C LEU A 2 14.87 20.06 1.69
N TYR A 3 13.67 19.68 1.24
CA TYR A 3 13.31 18.33 0.81
C TYR A 3 13.31 18.20 -0.72
N ASN A 4 13.63 16.99 -1.21
CA ASN A 4 13.60 16.62 -2.63
C ASN A 4 12.76 15.35 -2.80
N VAL A 5 11.44 15.51 -2.64
CA VAL A 5 10.48 14.40 -2.67
C VAL A 5 9.99 14.18 -4.10
N ASP A 6 10.10 12.94 -4.60
CA ASP A 6 9.55 12.56 -5.90
C ASP A 6 8.04 12.31 -5.80
N THR A 7 7.26 13.41 -5.74
CA THR A 7 5.79 13.35 -5.62
C THR A 7 5.13 12.73 -6.84
N GLU A 8 5.74 12.83 -8.02
CA GLU A 8 5.24 12.19 -9.24
C GLU A 8 5.28 10.67 -9.10
N ARG A 9 6.41 10.11 -8.63
CA ARG A 9 6.55 8.68 -8.37
C ARG A 9 5.56 8.19 -7.31
N ILE A 10 5.42 8.91 -6.21
CA ILE A 10 4.46 8.58 -5.16
C ILE A 10 3.04 8.51 -5.74
N ASN A 11 2.62 9.53 -6.49
CA ASN A 11 1.28 9.57 -7.07
C ASN A 11 1.03 8.44 -8.08
N ARG A 12 2.02 8.07 -8.90
CA ARG A 12 1.90 6.91 -9.81
C ARG A 12 1.69 5.61 -9.03
N GLN A 13 2.40 5.42 -7.92
CA GLN A 13 2.28 4.23 -7.08
C GLN A 13 0.95 4.19 -6.34
N LEU A 14 0.47 5.32 -5.80
CA LEU A 14 -0.85 5.43 -5.17
C LEU A 14 -1.98 5.18 -6.18
N HIS A 15 -1.85 5.66 -7.42
CA HIS A 15 -2.80 5.35 -8.47
C HIS A 15 -2.83 3.85 -8.79
N TYR A 16 -1.66 3.22 -8.93
CA TYR A 16 -1.55 1.79 -9.20
C TYR A 16 -2.05 0.93 -8.04
N LEU A 17 -1.84 1.38 -6.80
CA LEU A 17 -2.42 0.79 -5.60
C LEU A 17 -3.95 0.77 -5.70
N GLY A 18 -4.57 1.89 -6.11
CA GLY A 18 -6.02 1.96 -6.35
C GLY A 18 -6.52 0.92 -7.35
N GLN A 19 -5.77 0.67 -8.44
CA GLN A 19 -6.11 -0.37 -9.42
C GLN A 19 -6.02 -1.78 -8.80
N CYS A 20 -5.01 -2.04 -7.97
CA CYS A 20 -4.88 -3.31 -7.26
C CYS A 20 -6.07 -3.56 -6.32
N LEU A 21 -6.52 -2.53 -5.61
CA LEU A 21 -7.67 -2.62 -4.73
C LEU A 21 -8.97 -2.95 -5.48
N SER A 22 -9.18 -2.36 -6.67
CA SER A 22 -10.32 -2.73 -7.54
C SER A 22 -10.30 -4.21 -7.91
N VAL A 23 -9.13 -4.74 -8.28
CA VAL A 23 -8.99 -6.17 -8.64
C VAL A 23 -9.29 -7.07 -7.44
N VAL A 24 -8.84 -6.70 -6.24
CA VAL A 24 -9.17 -7.45 -5.01
C VAL A 24 -10.68 -7.45 -4.78
N ASP A 25 -11.33 -6.29 -4.84
CA ASP A 25 -12.78 -6.17 -4.64
C ASP A 25 -13.58 -7.02 -5.63
N GLU A 26 -13.24 -6.92 -6.92
CA GLU A 26 -13.89 -7.68 -8.00
C GLU A 26 -13.69 -9.19 -7.83
N SER A 27 -12.55 -9.60 -7.26
CA SER A 27 -12.23 -11.02 -7.05
C SER A 27 -12.99 -11.63 -5.86
N ARG A 28 -13.45 -10.83 -4.88
CA ARG A 28 -14.04 -11.31 -3.62
C ARG A 28 -15.15 -12.36 -3.84
N GLY A 29 -16.13 -12.06 -4.70
CA GLY A 29 -17.27 -12.97 -4.95
C GLY A 29 -16.91 -14.26 -5.68
N MET A 30 -15.76 -14.31 -6.35
CA MET A 30 -15.27 -15.49 -7.08
C MET A 30 -14.28 -16.32 -6.25
N LEU A 31 -13.63 -15.70 -5.25
CA LEU A 31 -12.78 -16.39 -4.27
C LEU A 31 -13.56 -17.44 -3.46
N ASP A 32 -14.84 -17.18 -3.16
CA ASP A 32 -15.71 -18.13 -2.45
C ASP A 32 -15.92 -19.45 -3.21
N LYS A 33 -15.84 -19.38 -4.55
CA LYS A 33 -16.00 -20.54 -5.43
C LYS A 33 -14.67 -21.25 -5.71
N GLY A 34 -13.55 -20.72 -5.20
CA GLY A 34 -12.22 -21.26 -5.44
C GLY A 34 -11.78 -21.20 -6.91
N GLU A 35 -12.28 -20.22 -7.67
CA GLU A 35 -11.95 -20.10 -9.09
C GLU A 35 -10.46 -19.73 -9.28
N PRO A 36 -9.65 -20.51 -10.04
CA PRO A 36 -8.22 -20.27 -10.15
C PRO A 36 -7.85 -18.87 -10.68
N LEU A 37 -8.64 -18.36 -11.63
CA LEU A 37 -8.42 -17.01 -12.18
C LEU A 37 -8.56 -15.93 -11.11
N ALA A 38 -9.61 -16.00 -10.29
CA ALA A 38 -9.83 -15.06 -9.19
C ALA A 38 -8.75 -15.19 -8.11
N CYS A 39 -8.33 -16.41 -7.81
CA CYS A 39 -7.23 -16.64 -6.86
C CYS A 39 -5.93 -16.01 -7.35
N PHE A 40 -5.55 -16.20 -8.62
CA PHE A 40 -4.35 -15.58 -9.19
C PHE A 40 -4.46 -14.06 -9.28
N ALA A 41 -5.62 -13.53 -9.65
CA ALA A 41 -5.86 -12.09 -9.72
C ALA A 41 -5.73 -11.45 -8.33
N ALA A 42 -6.42 -11.98 -7.32
CA ALA A 42 -6.36 -11.49 -5.94
C ALA A 42 -4.94 -11.60 -5.36
N ALA A 43 -4.28 -12.76 -5.52
CA ALA A 43 -2.91 -12.96 -5.06
C ALA A 43 -1.93 -11.95 -5.67
N ARG A 44 -2.04 -11.70 -6.98
CA ARG A 44 -1.15 -10.75 -7.65
C ARG A 44 -1.47 -9.30 -7.27
N ALA A 45 -2.75 -8.95 -7.15
CA ALA A 45 -3.17 -7.62 -6.74
C ALA A 45 -2.75 -7.29 -5.30
N LEU A 46 -2.91 -8.23 -4.35
CA LEU A 46 -2.42 -8.07 -2.97
C LEU A 46 -0.91 -7.89 -2.92
N HIS A 47 -0.16 -8.72 -3.65
CA HIS A 47 1.31 -8.61 -3.73
C HIS A 47 1.72 -7.24 -4.27
N ILE A 48 1.19 -6.82 -5.41
CA ILE A 48 1.53 -5.51 -6.00
C ILE A 48 1.10 -4.37 -5.07
N GLY A 49 -0.07 -4.47 -4.43
CA GLY A 49 -0.54 -3.46 -3.48
C GLY A 49 0.45 -3.25 -2.33
N VAL A 50 1.00 -4.33 -1.77
CA VAL A 50 2.07 -4.27 -0.76
C VAL A 50 3.32 -3.59 -1.32
N GLU A 51 3.75 -3.92 -2.55
CA GLU A 51 4.91 -3.26 -3.19
C GLU A 51 4.68 -1.75 -3.37
N CYS A 52 3.47 -1.33 -3.75
CA CYS A 52 3.15 0.10 -3.86
C CYS A 52 3.30 0.81 -2.50
N VAL A 53 2.83 0.22 -1.40
CA VAL A 53 2.99 0.78 -0.05
C VAL A 53 4.47 0.87 0.33
N ILE A 54 5.25 -0.19 0.10
CA ILE A 54 6.69 -0.23 0.37
C ILE A 54 7.43 0.85 -0.43
N ASP A 55 7.14 0.96 -1.72
CA ASP A 55 7.82 1.91 -2.59
C ASP A 55 7.45 3.35 -2.27
N VAL A 56 6.19 3.64 -1.95
CA VAL A 56 5.75 4.97 -1.49
C VAL A 56 6.48 5.32 -0.20
N GLY A 57 6.47 4.42 0.79
CA GLY A 57 7.16 4.63 2.06
C GLY A 57 8.65 4.88 1.88
N SER A 58 9.31 4.08 1.04
CA SER A 58 10.74 4.23 0.72
C SER A 58 11.01 5.60 0.06
N THR A 59 10.17 6.01 -0.89
CA THR A 59 10.29 7.30 -1.57
C THR A 59 10.08 8.47 -0.59
N MET A 60 9.16 8.33 0.38
CA MET A 60 8.97 9.33 1.43
C MET A 60 10.19 9.41 2.36
N ILE A 61 10.72 8.27 2.81
CA ILE A 61 11.91 8.19 3.67
C ILE A 61 13.08 8.91 3.01
N ASP A 62 13.38 8.58 1.75
CA ASP A 62 14.46 9.20 1.00
C ASP A 62 14.23 10.71 0.78
N GLY A 63 13.01 11.09 0.40
CA GLY A 63 12.69 12.47 0.02
C GLY A 63 12.66 13.45 1.20
N PHE A 64 12.22 12.97 2.38
CA PHE A 64 12.15 13.75 3.62
C PHE A 64 13.37 13.57 4.53
N ILE A 65 14.35 12.75 4.13
CA ILE A 65 15.57 12.48 4.89
C ILE A 65 15.23 11.90 6.29
N MET A 66 14.32 10.92 6.30
CA MET A 66 13.97 10.15 7.50
C MET A 66 15.08 9.13 7.83
N ARG A 67 14.92 8.36 8.92
CA ARG A 67 15.87 7.28 9.25
C ARG A 67 15.83 6.13 8.24
N ASP A 68 16.95 5.46 8.02
CA ASP A 68 17.03 4.31 7.11
C ASP A 68 16.25 3.09 7.63
N PRO A 69 15.51 2.37 6.77
CA PRO A 69 14.82 1.14 7.16
C PRO A 69 15.76 -0.07 7.20
N GLY A 70 15.68 -0.86 8.27
CA GLY A 70 16.33 -2.17 8.38
C GLY A 70 15.61 -3.29 7.61
N GLY A 71 14.39 -3.04 7.13
CA GLY A 71 13.58 -3.98 6.35
C GLY A 71 12.18 -3.43 6.08
N TYR A 72 11.35 -4.18 5.35
CA TYR A 72 10.05 -3.66 4.89
C TYR A 72 9.07 -3.30 6.00
N SER A 73 9.04 -4.04 7.12
CA SER A 73 8.20 -3.67 8.25
C SER A 73 8.67 -2.39 8.94
N ASP A 74 9.98 -2.11 8.90
CA ASP A 74 10.57 -0.90 9.48
C ASP A 74 10.17 0.35 8.70
N ILE A 75 9.83 0.22 7.41
CA ILE A 75 9.23 1.33 6.64
C ILE A 75 7.94 1.80 7.31
N ILE A 76 7.09 0.89 7.79
CA ILE A 76 5.85 1.28 8.49
C ILE A 76 6.16 1.91 9.84
N ASP A 77 7.14 1.38 10.58
CA ASP A 77 7.61 1.99 11.84
C ASP A 77 8.07 3.44 11.62
N ILE A 78 8.87 3.70 10.57
CA ILE A 78 9.36 5.04 10.27
C ILE A 78 8.21 5.98 9.90
N LEU A 79 7.25 5.52 9.11
CA LEU A 79 6.09 6.32 8.74
C LEU A 79 5.16 6.59 9.94
N GLU A 80 5.10 5.69 10.92
CA GLU A 80 4.44 5.95 12.21
C GLU A 80 5.21 7.00 13.02
N ASP A 81 6.52 6.82 13.19
CA ASP A 81 7.41 7.72 13.95
C ASP A 81 7.27 9.17 13.45
N GLU A 82 7.18 9.35 12.13
CA GLU A 82 7.05 10.63 11.44
C GLU A 82 5.58 11.12 11.35
N GLN A 83 4.64 10.44 12.01
CA GLN A 83 3.22 10.78 12.05
C GLN A 83 2.56 10.86 10.66
N VAL A 84 3.03 10.02 9.72
CA VAL A 84 2.36 9.78 8.44
C VAL A 84 1.19 8.82 8.69
N ILE A 85 1.43 7.72 9.40
CA ILE A 85 0.45 6.65 9.63
C ILE A 85 -0.03 6.67 11.08
N PRO A 86 -1.34 6.49 11.36
CA PRO A 86 -1.84 6.31 12.71
C PRO A 86 -1.33 5.02 13.37
N THR A 87 -0.92 5.10 14.63
CA THR A 87 -0.43 3.95 15.42
C THR A 87 -1.39 2.75 15.40
N GLU A 88 -2.70 2.99 15.43
CA GLU A 88 -3.71 1.94 15.45
C GLU A 88 -3.77 1.10 14.15
N GLU A 89 -3.16 1.56 13.06
CA GLU A 89 -3.19 0.91 11.74
C GLU A 89 -1.86 0.20 11.39
N VAL A 90 -0.81 0.43 12.18
CA VAL A 90 0.54 -0.10 11.97
C VAL A 90 0.56 -1.63 11.92
N ASP A 91 -0.11 -2.28 12.86
CA ASP A 91 -0.15 -3.75 12.92
C ASP A 91 -0.84 -4.36 11.70
N ARG A 92 -1.89 -3.71 11.19
CA ARG A 92 -2.63 -4.14 9.99
C ARG A 92 -1.76 -4.03 8.74
N LEU A 93 -1.05 -2.91 8.57
CA LEU A 93 -0.11 -2.74 7.46
C LEU A 93 1.05 -3.74 7.52
N LYS A 94 1.64 -3.92 8.70
CA LYS A 94 2.74 -4.89 8.88
C LYS A 94 2.29 -6.33 8.65
N LYS A 95 1.04 -6.69 9.00
CA LYS A 95 0.47 -8.00 8.69
C LYS A 95 0.47 -8.26 7.18
N LEU A 96 -0.02 -7.30 6.39
CA LEU A 96 -0.04 -7.40 4.92
C LEU A 96 1.37 -7.47 4.32
N ILE A 97 2.32 -6.68 4.85
CA ILE A 97 3.74 -6.76 4.45
C ILE A 97 4.34 -8.13 4.73
N ARG A 98 4.02 -8.76 5.86
CA ARG A 98 4.47 -10.13 6.15
C ARG A 98 3.83 -11.16 5.22
N PHE A 99 2.56 -10.98 4.86
CA PHE A 99 1.85 -11.89 3.95
C PHE A 99 2.47 -11.94 2.55
N ARG A 100 3.12 -10.85 2.10
CA ARG A 100 3.91 -10.79 0.87
C ARG A 100 4.85 -11.98 0.68
N ASP A 101 5.55 -12.42 1.73
CA ASP A 101 6.51 -13.52 1.62
C ASP A 101 5.81 -14.83 1.22
N ARG A 102 4.58 -15.06 1.73
CA ARG A 102 3.75 -16.18 1.31
C ARG A 102 3.38 -16.09 -0.16
N LEU A 103 3.00 -14.90 -0.64
CA LEU A 103 2.65 -14.67 -2.05
C LEU A 103 3.83 -14.84 -3.01
N MET A 104 5.06 -14.68 -2.54
CA MET A 104 6.26 -14.72 -3.39
C MET A 104 7.02 -16.04 -3.33
N ARG A 105 7.18 -16.61 -2.14
CA ARG A 105 8.06 -17.77 -1.90
C ARG A 105 7.28 -19.03 -1.57
N HIS A 106 6.17 -18.88 -0.85
CA HIS A 106 5.33 -20.00 -0.39
C HIS A 106 3.98 -20.06 -1.13
N TYR A 107 3.96 -19.64 -2.40
CA TYR A 107 2.70 -19.46 -3.16
C TYR A 107 1.93 -20.75 -3.39
N VAL A 108 2.57 -21.92 -3.30
CA VAL A 108 1.91 -23.23 -3.35
C VAL A 108 1.11 -23.55 -2.08
N GLU A 109 1.35 -22.83 -0.98
CA GLU A 109 0.67 -22.96 0.32
C GLU A 109 -0.41 -21.90 0.52
N VAL A 110 -0.61 -20.98 -0.43
CA VAL A 110 -1.61 -19.91 -0.34
C VAL A 110 -2.96 -20.45 -0.79
N THR A 111 -3.92 -20.46 0.12
CA THR A 111 -5.28 -20.93 -0.13
C THR A 111 -6.23 -19.79 -0.50
N PRO A 112 -7.40 -20.09 -1.12
CA PRO A 112 -8.43 -19.08 -1.32
C PRO A 112 -8.93 -18.46 0.00
N GLU A 113 -8.88 -19.20 1.11
CA GLU A 113 -9.24 -18.70 2.43
C GLU A 113 -8.24 -17.67 2.95
N ASP A 114 -6.93 -17.94 2.79
CA ASP A 114 -5.89 -16.95 3.11
C ASP A 114 -6.12 -15.66 2.34
N LEU A 115 -6.39 -15.75 1.03
CA LEU A 115 -6.63 -14.58 0.19
C LEU A 115 -7.88 -13.79 0.61
N ARG A 116 -8.95 -14.47 1.05
CA ARG A 116 -10.14 -13.79 1.57
C ARG A 116 -9.85 -13.06 2.87
N ASN A 117 -9.16 -13.70 3.80
CA ASN A 117 -8.84 -13.10 5.10
C ASN A 117 -7.98 -11.85 4.94
N GLU A 118 -7.01 -11.87 4.02
CA GLU A 118 -6.20 -10.68 3.73
C GLU A 118 -6.96 -9.66 2.88
N ALA A 119 -7.90 -10.11 2.03
CA ALA A 119 -8.79 -9.22 1.28
C ALA A 119 -9.71 -8.39 2.19
N GLU A 120 -10.04 -8.84 3.41
CA GLU A 120 -10.81 -8.07 4.39
C GLU A 120 -10.02 -6.87 4.95
N ASP A 121 -8.71 -7.00 5.04
CA ASP A 121 -7.84 -5.98 5.62
C ASP A 121 -7.38 -4.91 4.62
N VAL A 122 -7.64 -5.07 3.31
CA VAL A 122 -7.10 -4.17 2.26
C VAL A 122 -7.61 -2.74 2.33
N ASP A 123 -8.68 -2.49 3.06
CA ASP A 123 -9.19 -1.13 3.26
C ASP A 123 -8.17 -0.23 3.97
N VAL A 124 -7.21 -0.81 4.73
CA VAL A 124 -6.09 -0.05 5.28
C VAL A 124 -5.22 0.59 4.19
N PHE A 125 -5.11 -0.02 3.00
CA PHE A 125 -4.38 0.57 1.87
C PHE A 125 -5.11 1.77 1.25
N ARG A 126 -6.45 1.82 1.35
CA ARG A 126 -7.21 3.01 0.97
C ARG A 126 -6.89 4.16 1.90
N SER A 127 -6.92 3.91 3.20
CA SER A 127 -6.59 4.90 4.21
C SER A 127 -5.13 5.35 4.10
N PHE A 128 -4.19 4.44 3.81
CA PHE A 128 -2.79 4.76 3.54
C PHE A 128 -2.63 5.82 2.44
N THR A 129 -3.39 5.72 1.36
CA THR A 129 -3.39 6.74 0.29
C THR A 129 -3.74 8.12 0.83
N SER A 130 -4.80 8.22 1.64
CA SER A 130 -5.22 9.48 2.24
C SER A 130 -4.19 10.04 3.23
N TRP A 131 -3.59 9.19 4.06
CA TRP A 131 -2.55 9.60 5.01
C TRP A 131 -1.32 10.16 4.31
N VAL A 132 -0.83 9.48 3.27
CA VAL A 132 0.31 9.96 2.47
C VAL A 132 -0.01 11.30 1.83
N GLN A 133 -1.19 11.45 1.21
CA GLN A 133 -1.61 12.71 0.59
C GLN A 133 -1.73 13.85 1.61
N GLU A 134 -2.27 13.58 2.80
CA GLU A 134 -2.34 14.58 3.87
C GLU A 134 -0.94 15.03 4.32
N TYR A 135 -0.04 14.07 4.54
CA TYR A 135 1.33 14.35 4.93
C TYR A 135 2.07 15.19 3.88
N LEU A 136 1.97 14.81 2.59
CA LEU A 136 2.57 15.59 1.50
C LEU A 136 2.03 17.03 1.46
N ARG A 137 0.72 17.23 1.67
CA ARG A 137 0.11 18.56 1.70
C ARG A 137 0.61 19.38 2.88
N ARG A 138 0.75 18.75 4.05
CA ARG A 138 1.25 19.38 5.28
C ARG A 138 2.69 19.85 5.13
N GLU A 139 3.57 19.02 4.58
CA GLU A 139 5.02 19.30 4.52
C GLU A 139 5.43 20.13 3.29
N LEU A 140 4.78 19.95 2.14
CA LEU A 140 5.17 20.59 0.87
C LEU A 140 4.23 21.74 0.46
N GLY A 141 3.09 21.89 1.13
CA GLY A 141 2.05 22.85 0.79
C GLY A 141 1.07 22.35 -0.28
N PRO A 142 -0.03 23.09 -0.53
CA PRO A 142 -1.13 22.65 -1.40
C PRO A 142 -0.75 22.53 -2.88
N GLU A 143 0.30 23.21 -3.33
CA GLU A 143 0.74 23.22 -4.73
C GLU A 143 1.54 21.96 -5.14
N ALA A 144 1.98 21.17 -4.15
CA ALA A 144 2.82 19.99 -4.38
C ALA A 144 2.04 18.72 -4.78
N ILE A 145 0.70 18.78 -4.70
CA ILE A 145 -0.19 17.70 -5.11
C ILE A 145 -1.02 18.26 -6.27
N PRO A 146 -0.88 17.71 -7.50
CA PRO A 146 -1.79 18.10 -8.57
C PRO A 146 -3.21 17.76 -8.11
N ASP A 147 -4.09 18.77 -8.09
CA ASP A 147 -5.52 18.55 -7.91
C ASP A 147 -5.94 17.41 -8.84
N GLY A 148 -6.47 16.34 -8.27
CA GLY A 148 -6.98 15.21 -9.03
C GLY A 148 -7.93 15.75 -10.09
N GLU A 149 -7.54 15.65 -11.36
CA GLU A 149 -8.41 15.97 -12.46
C GLU A 149 -9.71 15.18 -12.32
N GLY A 150 -10.81 15.93 -12.13
CA GLY A 150 -12.21 15.62 -12.46
C GLY A 150 -12.71 14.23 -12.07
N ARG A 151 -13.64 14.10 -11.11
CA ARG A 151 -15.07 14.33 -11.40
C ARG A 151 -15.37 14.60 -12.89
N ALA A 152 -15.65 13.54 -13.64
CA ALA A 152 -16.58 13.52 -14.76
C ALA A 152 -17.34 12.19 -14.74
#